data_AF-A0A1N6EZ56-F1
#
_entry.id   AF-A0A1N6EZ56-F1
#
_cell.length_a   1.000
_cell.length_b   1.000
_cell.length_c   1.000
_cell.angle_alpha   90.00
_cell.angle_beta   90.00
_cell.angle_gamma   90.00
#
_symmetry.space_group_name_H-M   'P 1'
#
loop_
_entity.id
_entity.type
_entity.pdbx_description
1 polymer ?
#
loop_
_entity_poly.entity_id
_entity_poly.type
_entity_poly.pdbx_seq_one_letter_code
_entity_poly.pdbx_strand_id
1 'polypeptide(L)'
;MLEVLEFLNVCFKNTVIYGLTSHSHLLLFNNNNSEDYYVSLVGYKSKYYNEFIIEYLLSSDKSPWEGAVVKGGTAELEDFKKMIIISMTESGGWKDNPELEDCFKNYKS
;
A
#
# COMPACT_ATOMS: atom_id res chain seq x y z
N MET A 1 3.26 11.99 1.84
CA MET A 1 3.58 11.13 0.69
C MET A 1 5.08 10.91 0.50
N LEU A 2 5.94 11.94 0.59
CA LEU A 2 7.40 11.74 0.51
C LEU A 2 7.93 10.73 1.55
N GLU A 3 7.47 10.82 2.80
CA GLU A 3 7.83 9.86 3.87
C GLU A 3 7.38 8.42 3.56
N VAL A 4 6.30 8.26 2.78
CA VAL A 4 5.84 6.95 2.32
C VAL A 4 6.76 6.42 1.22
N LEU A 5 7.19 7.26 0.29
CA LEU A 5 8.15 6.86 -0.75
C LEU A 5 9.51 6.48 -0.14
N GLU A 6 9.97 7.24 0.85
CA GLU A 6 11.19 6.90 1.60
C GLU A 6 11.04 5.56 2.31
N PHE A 7 9.92 5.34 3.00
CA PHE A 7 9.60 4.07 3.64
C PHE A 7 9.62 2.90 2.64
N LEU A 8 8.95 3.04 1.49
CA LEU A 8 8.95 2.01 0.45
C LEU A 8 10.36 1.72 -0.06
N ASN A 9 11.19 2.74 -0.30
CA ASN A 9 12.58 2.54 -0.73
C ASN A 9 13.47 1.85 0.32
N VAL A 10 13.16 2.04 1.62
CA VAL A 10 13.86 1.34 2.71
C VAL A 10 13.45 -0.12 2.79
N CYS A 11 12.15 -0.40 2.66
CA CYS A 11 11.59 -1.75 2.71
C CYS A 11 11.92 -2.59 1.48
N PHE A 12 11.94 -1.97 0.30
CA PHE A 12 12.01 -2.65 -1.00
C PHE A 12 13.25 -2.21 -1.78
N LYS A 13 14.41 -2.74 -1.41
CA LYS A 13 15.69 -2.35 -2.03
C LYS A 13 15.92 -3.04 -3.36
N ASN A 14 15.36 -4.24 -3.52
CA ASN A 14 15.54 -5.09 -4.69
C ASN A 14 14.24 -5.25 -5.49
N THR A 15 13.12 -4.78 -4.95
CA THR A 15 11.81 -4.83 -5.60
C THR A 15 11.47 -3.48 -6.22
N VAL A 16 11.24 -3.47 -7.52
CA VAL A 16 10.72 -2.28 -8.21
C VAL A 16 9.22 -2.16 -7.95
N ILE A 17 8.81 -1.07 -7.32
CA ILE A 17 7.40 -0.70 -7.14
C ILE A 17 7.11 0.47 -8.08
N TYR A 18 6.08 0.31 -8.91
CA TYR A 18 5.64 1.36 -9.80
C TYR A 18 4.58 2.20 -9.11
N GLY A 19 4.66 3.52 -9.29
CA GLY A 19 3.79 4.48 -8.62
C GLY A 19 3.23 5.52 -9.57
N LEU A 20 1.93 5.78 -9.48
CA LEU A 20 1.29 6.94 -10.10
C LEU A 20 0.90 7.93 -9.00
N THR A 21 1.36 9.17 -9.11
CA THR A 21 0.99 10.24 -8.18
C THR A 21 0.03 11.23 -8.84
N SER A 22 -1.03 11.60 -8.13
CA SER A 22 -1.95 12.67 -8.54
C SER A 22 -2.55 13.33 -7.30
N HIS A 23 -2.29 14.62 -7.11
CA HIS A 23 -2.74 15.37 -5.93
C HIS A 23 -2.31 14.69 -4.61
N SER A 24 -3.28 14.30 -3.77
CA SER A 24 -3.07 13.60 -2.51
C SER A 24 -2.93 12.08 -2.66
N HIS A 25 -3.03 11.54 -3.88
CA HIS A 25 -3.00 10.11 -4.16
C HIS A 25 -1.63 9.61 -4.60
N LEU A 26 -1.30 8.39 -4.15
CA LEU A 26 -0.27 7.52 -4.68
C LEU A 26 -0.89 6.14 -4.94
N LEU A 27 -0.94 5.74 -6.21
CA LEU A 27 -1.36 4.40 -6.61
C LEU A 27 -0.12 3.52 -6.78
N LEU A 28 -0.17 2.28 -6.29
CA LEU A 28 0.92 1.31 -6.38
C LEU A 28 0.57 0.17 -7.33
N PHE A 29 1.53 -0.16 -8.21
CA PHE A 29 1.43 -1.19 -9.22
C PHE A 29 2.63 -2.15 -9.10
N ASN A 30 2.41 -3.41 -9.48
CA ASN A 30 3.48 -4.41 -9.55
C ASN A 30 4.22 -4.42 -10.90
N ASN A 31 3.70 -3.69 -11.90
CA ASN A 31 4.32 -3.56 -13.21
C ASN A 31 3.99 -2.20 -13.85
N ASN A 32 4.74 -1.81 -14.89
CA ASN A 32 4.62 -0.50 -15.55
C ASN A 32 3.50 -0.42 -16.62
N ASN A 33 2.88 -1.54 -16.99
CA ASN A 33 2.03 -1.64 -18.17
C ASN A 33 0.54 -1.84 -17.83
N SER A 34 0.19 -1.92 -16.54
CA SER A 34 -1.15 -2.18 -16.05
C SER A 34 -1.88 -0.88 -15.74
N GLU A 35 -3.15 -0.78 -16.14
CA GLU A 35 -4.06 0.25 -15.64
C GLU A 35 -4.61 -0.10 -14.24
N ASP A 36 -4.55 -1.38 -13.86
CA ASP A 36 -5.01 -1.87 -12.57
C ASP A 36 -3.96 -1.65 -11.49
N TYR A 37 -4.27 -0.78 -10.54
CA TYR A 37 -3.50 -0.59 -9.31
C TYR A 37 -3.93 -1.61 -8.25
N TYR A 38 -2.99 -2.04 -7.40
CA TYR A 38 -3.30 -2.95 -6.30
C TYR A 38 -3.63 -2.21 -5.00
N VAL A 39 -2.98 -1.05 -4.79
CA VAL A 39 -3.12 -0.25 -3.57
C VAL A 39 -3.23 1.22 -3.94
N SER A 40 -4.19 1.92 -3.34
CA SER A 40 -4.39 3.36 -3.42
C SER A 40 -4.15 3.98 -2.05
N LEU A 41 -3.24 4.95 -2.01
CA LEU A 41 -2.83 5.66 -0.81
C LEU A 41 -3.24 7.12 -0.92
N VAL A 42 -3.95 7.63 0.08
CA VAL A 42 -4.26 9.06 0.17
C VAL A 42 -3.61 9.61 1.42
N GLY A 43 -2.85 10.70 1.24
CA GLY A 43 -2.28 11.44 2.36
C GLY A 43 -2.72 12.89 2.30
N TYR A 44 -3.44 13.32 3.32
CA TYR A 44 -3.85 14.70 3.51
C TYR A 44 -3.34 15.23 4.86
N LYS A 45 -2.84 16.47 4.86
CA LYS A 45 -2.38 17.14 6.07
C LYS A 45 -3.16 18.44 6.23
N SER A 46 -3.96 18.51 7.28
CA SER A 46 -4.61 19.75 7.70
C SER A 46 -3.72 20.50 8.71
N LYS A 47 -4.17 21.68 9.14
CA LYS A 47 -3.52 22.43 10.24
C LYS A 47 -3.57 21.68 11.58
N TYR A 48 -4.52 20.77 11.76
CA TYR A 48 -4.86 20.18 13.06
C TYR A 48 -4.58 18.67 13.15
N TYR A 49 -4.62 17.96 12.03
CA TYR A 49 -4.46 16.51 11.98
C TYR A 49 -3.93 16.05 10.62
N ASN A 50 -3.29 14.89 10.62
CA ASN A 50 -3.04 14.13 9.41
C ASN A 50 -4.21 13.18 9.17
N GLU A 51 -4.51 12.93 7.91
CA GLU A 51 -5.46 11.91 7.50
C GLU A 51 -4.80 11.07 6.42
N PHE A 52 -4.65 9.78 6.73
CA PHE A 52 -4.16 8.78 5.80
C PHE A 52 -5.26 7.79 5.52
N ILE A 53 -5.52 7.54 4.24
CA ILE A 53 -6.51 6.58 3.77
C ILE A 53 -5.80 5.58 2.88
N ILE A 54 -6.15 4.31 3.04
CA ILE A 54 -5.69 3.23 2.17
C ILE A 54 -6.88 2.48 1.63
N GLU A 55 -6.77 2.07 0.37
CA GLU A 55 -7.70 1.16 -0.27
C GLU A 55 -6.90 0.14 -1.08
N TYR A 56 -7.29 -1.13 -1.04
CA TYR A 56 -6.65 -2.17 -1.84
C TYR A 56 -7.66 -3.19 -2.34
N LEU A 57 -7.38 -3.76 -3.51
CA LEU A 57 -8.14 -4.88 -4.07
C LEU A 57 -7.84 -6.13 -3.26
N LEU A 58 -8.85 -6.90 -2.86
CA LEU A 58 -8.64 -8.23 -2.29
C LEU A 58 -8.16 -9.19 -3.38
N SER A 59 -7.27 -10.11 -3.01
CA SER A 59 -6.88 -11.19 -3.91
C SER A 59 -8.10 -12.05 -4.31
N SER A 60 -8.07 -12.63 -5.50
CA SER A 60 -9.21 -13.35 -6.07
C SER A 60 -9.64 -14.58 -5.25
N ASP A 61 -8.72 -15.20 -4.53
CA ASP A 61 -8.97 -16.32 -3.61
C ASP A 61 -9.67 -15.92 -2.31
N LYS A 62 -9.58 -14.63 -1.92
CA LYS A 62 -10.20 -14.09 -0.70
C LYS A 62 -11.42 -13.20 -0.98
N SER A 63 -11.59 -12.78 -2.23
CA SER A 63 -12.60 -11.82 -2.63
C SER A 63 -14.02 -12.41 -2.55
N PRO A 64 -14.95 -11.78 -1.82
CA PRO A 64 -16.35 -12.23 -1.78
C PRO A 64 -17.10 -11.97 -3.09
N TRP A 65 -16.65 -11.00 -3.91
CA TRP A 65 -17.11 -10.73 -5.27
C TRP A 65 -15.96 -10.14 -6.09
N GLU A 66 -16.07 -10.17 -7.42
CA GLU A 66 -15.06 -9.63 -8.33
C GLU A 66 -14.82 -8.13 -8.08
N GLY A 67 -13.54 -7.75 -7.91
CA GLY A 67 -13.16 -6.36 -7.64
C GLY A 67 -13.47 -5.87 -6.22
N ALA A 68 -13.69 -6.78 -5.25
CA ALA A 68 -13.86 -6.39 -3.86
C ALA A 68 -12.64 -5.61 -3.34
N VAL A 69 -12.90 -4.48 -2.66
CA VAL A 69 -11.86 -3.64 -2.05
C VAL A 69 -12.02 -3.59 -0.54
N VAL A 70 -10.90 -3.40 0.15
CA VAL A 70 -10.86 -3.06 1.57
C VAL A 70 -10.37 -1.64 1.72
N LYS A 71 -11.04 -0.86 2.57
CA LYS A 71 -10.68 0.53 2.86
C LYS A 71 -10.45 0.73 4.35
N GLY A 72 -9.43 1.50 4.69
CA GLY A 72 -9.13 1.88 6.07
C GLY A 72 -8.51 3.28 6.13
N GLY A 73 -8.38 3.82 7.34
CA GLY A 73 -7.70 5.08 7.55
C GLY A 73 -7.12 5.22 8.96
N THR A 74 -6.15 6.12 9.09
CA THR A 74 -5.46 6.44 10.35
C THR A 74 -4.92 7.87 10.32
N ALA A 75 -4.69 8.46 11.49
CA ALA A 75 -3.98 9.73 11.65
C ALA A 75 -2.46 9.53 11.89
N GLU A 76 -2.06 8.32 12.25
CA GLU A 76 -0.68 8.00 12.66
C GLU A 76 0.11 7.42 11.50
N LEU A 77 1.23 8.06 11.16
CA LEU A 77 2.07 7.63 10.03
C LEU A 77 2.61 6.20 10.21
N GLU A 78 2.94 5.80 11.44
CA GLU A 78 3.48 4.46 11.68
C GLU A 78 2.42 3.37 11.48
N ASP A 79 1.17 3.63 11.86
CA ASP A 79 0.08 2.73 11.54
C ASP A 79 -0.24 2.73 10.04
N PHE A 80 -0.06 3.87 9.37
CA PHE A 80 -0.22 3.93 7.92
C PHE A 80 0.81 3.05 7.19
N LYS A 81 2.07 3.05 7.63
CA LYS A 81 3.12 2.14 7.10
C LYS A 81 2.75 0.67 7.30
N LYS A 82 2.25 0.29 8.48
CA LYS A 82 1.74 -1.07 8.74
C LYS A 82 0.63 -1.43 7.76
N MET A 83 -0.34 -0.53 7.59
CA MET A 83 -1.46 -0.73 6.69
C MET A 83 -1.01 -0.89 5.24
N ILE A 84 0.02 -0.16 4.80
CA ILE A 84 0.62 -0.32 3.46
C ILE A 84 1.14 -1.76 3.27
N ILE A 85 1.93 -2.26 4.21
CA ILE A 85 2.48 -3.63 4.12
C ILE A 85 1.35 -4.67 4.13
N ILE A 86 0.35 -4.53 4.99
CA ILE A 86 -0.83 -5.43 5.00
C ILE A 86 -1.53 -5.38 3.64
N SER A 87 -1.77 -4.19 3.09
CA SER A 87 -2.49 -4.02 1.83
C SER A 87 -1.73 -4.60 0.64
N MET A 88 -0.41 -4.43 0.59
CA MET A 88 0.44 -5.04 -0.44
C MET A 88 0.40 -6.58 -0.35
N THR A 89 0.41 -7.15 0.86
CA THR A 89 0.30 -8.60 1.08
C THR A 89 -1.06 -9.14 0.67
N GLU A 90 -2.13 -8.52 1.16
CA GLU A 90 -3.50 -9.01 0.99
C GLU A 90 -4.05 -8.78 -0.42
N SER A 91 -3.49 -7.83 -1.18
CA SER A 91 -3.87 -7.59 -2.58
C SER A 91 -3.29 -8.58 -3.57
N GLY A 92 -2.25 -9.33 -3.19
CA GLY A 92 -1.61 -10.32 -4.05
C GLY A 92 -0.79 -9.74 -5.20
N GLY A 93 -0.64 -8.41 -5.30
CA GLY A 93 0.14 -7.77 -6.37
C GLY A 93 1.62 -8.13 -6.36
N TRP A 94 2.18 -8.39 -5.18
CA TRP A 94 3.59 -8.79 -5.00
C TRP A 94 3.69 -10.18 -4.35
N LYS A 95 2.87 -11.11 -4.83
CA LYS A 95 2.89 -12.49 -4.35
C LYS A 95 4.31 -13.07 -4.41
N ASP A 96 4.69 -13.83 -3.38
CA ASP A 96 5.98 -14.49 -3.23
C ASP A 96 7.19 -13.53 -3.21
N ASN A 97 6.97 -12.25 -2.89
CA ASN A 97 8.04 -11.26 -2.74
C ASN A 97 8.70 -11.37 -1.34
N PRO A 98 10.00 -11.68 -1.26
CA PRO A 98 10.67 -11.91 0.03
C PRO A 98 10.79 -10.65 0.89
N GLU A 99 11.00 -9.47 0.27
CA GLU A 99 11.09 -8.20 1.01
C GLU A 99 9.75 -7.84 1.66
N LEU A 100 8.64 -8.12 0.97
CA LEU A 100 7.29 -7.93 1.50
C LEU A 100 7.01 -8.90 2.65
N GLU A 101 7.37 -10.18 2.50
CA GLU A 101 7.20 -11.18 3.56
C GLU A 101 7.96 -10.81 4.83
N ASP A 102 9.19 -10.32 4.70
CA ASP A 102 10.02 -9.89 5.83
C ASP A 102 9.42 -8.65 6.51
N CYS A 103 8.96 -7.67 5.73
CA CYS A 103 8.24 -6.52 6.28
C CYS A 103 6.96 -6.94 7.02
N PHE A 104 6.18 -7.88 6.46
CA PHE A 104 4.93 -8.34 7.06
C PHE A 104 5.17 -9.08 8.38
N LYS A 105 6.21 -9.91 8.48
CA LYS A 105 6.59 -10.59 9.74
C LYS A 105 6.90 -9.58 10.85
N ASN A 106 7.65 -8.52 10.53
CA ASN A 106 8.01 -7.47 11.48
C ASN A 106 6.82 -6.68 12.03
N TYR A 107 5.71 -6.62 11.28
CA TYR A 107 4.50 -5.92 11.72
C TYR A 107 3.44 -6.84 12.35
N LYS A 108 3.63 -8.16 12.29
CA LYS A 108 2.76 -9.17 12.93
C LYS A 108 3.28 -9.59 14.31
N SER A 109 4.56 -9.38 14.60
CA SER A 109 5.22 -9.62 15.89
C SER A 109 4.97 -8.50 16.89
#